data_AF-A0A1F2S1P6-F1
#
_entry.id   AF-A0A1F2S1P6-F1
#
_cell.length_a   1.000
_cell.length_b   1.000
_cell.length_c   1.000
_cell.angle_alpha   90.00
_cell.angle_beta   90.00
_cell.angle_gamma   90.00
#
_symmetry.space_group_name_H-M   'P 1'
#
loop_
_entity.id
_entity.type
_entity.pdbx_description
1 polymer ?
#
loop_
_entity_poly.entity_id
_entity_poly.type
_entity_poly.pdbx_seq_one_letter_code
_entity_poly.pdbx_strand_id
1 'polypeptide(L)'
;MTFDKLSDVYHSGTKNEENQPSHLLIADTNIRNERCTVEYGNPCQYFCPAAVYVMEQGKDTRLQIHLNPSNCVHCKTCDIMDPYQIITWVPPEGGGGPNYENL
;
A
#
# COMPACT_ATOMS: atom_id res chain seq x y z
N MET A 1 -3.92 -18.18 -17.56
CA MET A 1 -3.05 -16.99 -17.59
C MET A 1 -3.11 -16.36 -16.21
N THR A 2 -1.98 -15.92 -15.67
CA THR A 2 -1.88 -15.24 -14.37
C THR A 2 -1.04 -13.98 -14.59
N PHE A 3 -1.50 -12.84 -14.08
CA PHE A 3 -0.82 -11.55 -14.20
C PHE A 3 -0.19 -11.16 -12.85
N ASP A 4 0.80 -10.29 -12.89
CA ASP A 4 1.39 -9.71 -11.68
C ASP A 4 0.62 -8.46 -11.22
N LYS A 5 0.82 -8.06 -9.96
CA LYS A 5 0.09 -6.94 -9.34
C LYS A 5 0.25 -5.60 -10.10
N LEU A 6 1.41 -5.34 -10.72
CA LEU A 6 1.64 -4.07 -11.42
C LEU A 6 0.88 -4.03 -12.74
N SER A 7 0.77 -5.17 -13.43
CA SER A 7 -0.12 -5.32 -14.59
C SER A 7 -1.59 -5.04 -14.22
N ASP A 8 -2.04 -5.54 -13.06
CA ASP A 8 -3.40 -5.26 -12.57
C ASP A 8 -3.61 -3.78 -12.18
N VAL A 9 -2.62 -3.16 -11.56
CA VAL A 9 -2.64 -1.70 -11.29
C VAL A 9 -2.74 -0.90 -12.58
N TYR A 10 -1.97 -1.27 -13.60
CA TYR A 10 -2.04 -0.64 -14.92
C TYR A 10 -3.45 -0.75 -15.52
N HIS A 11 -4.06 -1.95 -15.49
CA HIS A 11 -5.43 -2.16 -15.98
C HIS A 11 -6.50 -1.46 -15.15
N SER A 12 -6.27 -1.22 -13.86
CA SER A 12 -7.19 -0.44 -13.02
C SER A 12 -7.27 1.04 -13.41
N GLY A 13 -6.35 1.52 -14.27
CA GLY A 13 -6.29 2.91 -14.67
C GLY A 13 -5.98 3.87 -13.52
N THR A 14 -5.44 3.36 -12.39
CA THR A 14 -5.17 4.17 -11.20
C THR A 14 -4.19 5.29 -11.53
N LYS A 15 -4.54 6.50 -11.13
CA LYS A 15 -3.69 7.69 -11.25
C LYS A 15 -3.77 8.49 -9.98
N ASN A 16 -2.63 8.98 -9.52
CA ASN A 16 -2.50 9.79 -8.34
C ASN A 16 -1.47 10.88 -8.65
N GLU A 17 -1.75 12.13 -8.28
CA GLU A 17 -0.77 13.21 -8.35
C GLU A 17 0.45 12.85 -7.49
N GLU A 18 1.66 12.93 -8.05
CA GLU A 18 2.89 12.46 -7.39
C GLU A 18 3.29 13.33 -6.18
N ASN A 19 2.90 14.60 -6.19
CA ASN A 19 3.23 15.56 -5.12
C ASN A 19 2.18 15.61 -4.00
N GLN A 20 1.12 14.81 -4.08
CA GLN A 20 0.11 14.79 -3.01
C GLN A 20 0.64 14.01 -1.80
N PRO A 21 0.24 14.39 -0.57
CA PRO A 21 0.60 13.61 0.62
C PRO A 21 0.02 12.20 0.55
N SER A 22 0.74 11.23 1.12
CA SER A 22 0.23 9.85 1.24
C SER A 22 -1.10 9.85 1.99
N HIS A 23 -2.13 9.33 1.34
CA HIS A 23 -3.46 9.10 1.92
C HIS A 23 -3.52 7.84 2.79
N LEU A 24 -2.36 7.20 3.01
CA LEU A 24 -2.15 6.10 3.94
C LEU A 24 -1.33 6.64 5.11
N LEU A 25 -2.00 6.86 6.23
CA LEU A 25 -1.39 7.34 7.46
C LEU A 25 -0.96 6.13 8.30
N ILE A 26 0.31 6.09 8.70
CA ILE A 26 0.85 5.02 9.54
C ILE A 26 1.18 5.63 10.90
N ALA A 27 0.45 5.22 11.93
CA ALA A 27 0.59 5.78 13.28
C ALA A 27 1.98 5.48 13.91
N ASP A 28 2.52 4.29 13.67
CA ASP A 28 3.83 3.87 14.19
C ASP A 28 4.62 3.05 13.16
N THR A 29 5.69 3.66 12.63
CA THR A 29 6.58 3.01 11.65
C THR A 29 7.47 1.92 12.27
N ASN A 30 7.72 1.95 13.58
CA ASN A 30 8.52 0.95 14.27
C ASN A 30 7.72 -0.35 14.43
N ILE A 31 6.43 -0.26 14.79
CA ILE A 31 5.54 -1.44 14.79
C ILE A 31 5.52 -2.05 13.40
N ARG A 32 5.39 -1.24 12.36
CA ARG A 32 5.34 -1.68 10.97
C ARG A 32 6.64 -2.35 10.50
N ASN A 33 7.82 -1.80 10.82
CA ASN A 33 9.10 -2.30 10.29
C ASN A 33 9.78 -3.35 11.18
N GLU A 34 9.47 -3.41 12.48
CA GLU A 34 10.13 -4.32 13.41
C GLU A 34 9.15 -5.38 13.92
N ARG A 35 8.13 -4.96 14.65
CA ARG A 35 7.23 -5.87 15.35
C ARG A 35 6.37 -6.70 14.39
N CYS A 36 5.76 -6.04 13.41
CA CYS A 36 4.93 -6.68 12.39
C CYS A 36 5.74 -7.62 11.49
N THR A 37 7.00 -7.28 11.23
CA THR A 37 7.95 -8.13 10.50
C THR A 37 8.21 -9.43 11.26
N VAL A 38 8.47 -9.35 12.57
CA VAL A 38 8.79 -10.51 13.42
C VAL A 38 7.56 -11.36 13.72
N GLU A 39 6.43 -10.75 14.08
CA GLU A 39 5.23 -11.47 14.53
C GLU A 39 4.39 -12.02 13.36
N TYR A 40 4.30 -11.28 12.24
CA TYR A 40 3.39 -11.60 11.14
C TYR A 40 4.03 -11.60 9.74
N GLY A 41 5.33 -11.26 9.61
CA GLY A 41 6.00 -11.20 8.32
C GLY A 41 5.50 -10.10 7.38
N ASN A 42 5.04 -8.95 7.91
CA ASN A 42 4.47 -7.84 7.15
C ASN A 42 3.37 -8.27 6.16
N PRO A 43 2.20 -8.74 6.64
CA PRO A 43 1.15 -9.29 5.78
C PRO A 43 0.59 -8.29 4.76
N CYS A 44 0.80 -6.98 4.98
CA CYS A 44 0.36 -5.92 4.08
C CYS A 44 0.94 -6.02 2.67
N GLN A 45 2.12 -6.60 2.50
CA GLN A 45 2.69 -6.86 1.17
C GLN A 45 1.86 -7.89 0.36
N TYR A 46 1.13 -8.76 1.05
CA TYR A 46 0.37 -9.84 0.45
C TYR A 46 -1.09 -9.45 0.23
N PHE A 47 -1.79 -8.98 1.28
CA PHE A 47 -3.21 -8.63 1.16
C PHE A 47 -3.45 -7.36 0.32
N CYS A 48 -2.43 -6.51 0.15
CA CYS A 48 -2.57 -5.34 -0.72
C CYS A 48 -2.64 -5.82 -2.18
N PRO A 49 -3.75 -5.52 -2.90
CA PRO A 49 -3.89 -5.96 -4.29
C PRO A 49 -3.00 -5.16 -5.25
N ALA A 50 -2.51 -3.99 -4.83
CA ALA A 50 -1.95 -2.99 -5.73
C ALA A 50 -0.45 -2.71 -5.49
N ALA A 51 0.28 -3.63 -4.84
CA ALA A 51 1.72 -3.45 -4.58
C ALA A 51 2.10 -2.09 -3.94
N VAL A 52 1.23 -1.58 -3.06
CA VAL A 52 1.48 -0.32 -2.32
C VAL A 52 2.56 -0.53 -1.25
N TYR A 53 2.59 -1.71 -0.62
CA TYR A 53 3.56 -2.07 0.40
C TYR A 53 4.58 -3.04 -0.20
N VAL A 54 5.83 -2.61 -0.35
CA VAL A 54 6.91 -3.41 -0.95
C VAL A 54 8.07 -3.53 0.03
N MET A 55 8.69 -4.70 0.13
CA MET A 55 9.90 -4.87 0.93
C MET A 55 11.12 -4.40 0.14
N GLU A 56 11.85 -3.43 0.66
CA GLU A 56 13.07 -2.89 0.07
C GLU A 56 14.21 -2.86 1.09
N GLN A 57 15.47 -2.86 0.65
CA GLN A 57 16.59 -2.66 1.57
C GLN A 57 16.62 -1.21 2.06
N GLY A 58 16.52 -1.05 3.37
CA GLY A 58 16.73 0.21 4.06
C GLY A 58 18.20 0.62 4.09
N LYS A 59 18.48 1.81 4.63
CA LYS A 59 19.83 2.40 4.72
C LYS A 59 20.82 1.56 5.53
N ASP A 60 20.31 0.70 6.41
CA ASP A 60 21.06 -0.16 7.31
C ASP A 60 21.07 -1.63 6.87
N THR A 61 20.84 -1.87 5.56
CA THR A 61 20.76 -3.19 4.90
C THR A 61 19.64 -4.12 5.40
N ARG A 62 18.84 -3.69 6.37
CA ARG A 62 17.63 -4.41 6.81
C ARG A 62 16.51 -4.20 5.79
N LEU A 63 15.72 -5.24 5.54
CA LEU A 63 14.50 -5.11 4.74
C LEU A 63 13.47 -4.29 5.52
N GLN A 64 12.92 -3.26 4.88
CA GLN A 64 11.92 -2.35 5.42
C GLN A 64 10.79 -2.17 4.40
N ILE A 65 9.59 -1.81 4.87
CA ILE A 65 8.47 -1.52 3.98
C ILE A 65 8.67 -0.14 3.34
N HIS A 66 8.74 -0.13 2.02
CA HIS A 66 8.58 1.06 1.18
C HIS A 66 7.09 1.21 0.77
N LEU A 67 6.61 2.45 0.73
CA LEU A 67 5.22 2.76 0.36
C LEU A 67 5.15 3.41 -1.02
N ASN A 68 4.35 2.82 -1.89
CA ASN A 68 3.99 3.33 -3.21
C ASN A 68 2.51 3.75 -3.22
N PRO A 69 2.13 4.84 -2.54
CA PRO A 69 0.73 5.27 -2.43
C PRO A 69 0.11 5.58 -3.80
N SER A 70 0.91 5.92 -4.80
CA SER A 70 0.46 6.16 -6.18
C SER A 70 -0.21 4.94 -6.82
N ASN A 71 0.09 3.72 -6.37
CA ASN A 71 -0.55 2.51 -6.87
C ASN A 71 -1.91 2.24 -6.19
N CYS A 72 -2.28 2.97 -5.14
CA CYS A 72 -3.47 2.64 -4.36
C CYS A 72 -4.75 2.64 -5.21
N VAL A 73 -5.56 1.61 -5.04
CA VAL A 73 -6.86 1.40 -5.72
C VAL A 73 -8.06 1.59 -4.78
N HIS A 74 -7.86 2.21 -3.62
CA HIS A 74 -8.91 2.59 -2.66
C HIS A 74 -9.78 1.44 -2.11
N CYS A 75 -9.31 0.19 -2.18
CA CYS A 75 -10.01 -0.99 -1.68
C CYS A 75 -10.23 -1.03 -0.16
N LYS A 76 -9.48 -0.22 0.61
CA LYS A 76 -9.45 -0.19 2.09
C LYS A 76 -9.03 -1.48 2.80
N THR A 77 -8.59 -2.52 2.09
CA THR A 77 -8.14 -3.78 2.70
C THR A 77 -7.05 -3.57 3.75
N CYS A 78 -6.12 -2.63 3.52
CA CYS A 78 -5.03 -2.34 4.46
C CYS A 78 -5.47 -1.69 5.77
N ASP A 79 -6.58 -0.94 5.76
CA ASP A 79 -7.20 -0.35 6.94
C ASP A 79 -7.87 -1.45 7.79
N ILE A 80 -8.54 -2.39 7.11
CA ILE A 80 -9.33 -3.46 7.76
C ILE A 80 -8.44 -4.62 8.26
N MET A 81 -7.47 -5.05 7.46
CA MET A 81 -6.74 -6.31 7.68
C MET A 81 -5.42 -6.12 8.43
N ASP A 82 -5.02 -4.90 8.76
CA ASP A 82 -3.81 -4.66 9.54
C ASP A 82 -3.99 -5.19 10.98
N PRO A 83 -3.18 -6.16 11.42
CA PRO A 83 -3.32 -6.77 12.75
C PRO A 83 -3.14 -5.78 13.91
N TYR A 84 -2.44 -4.66 13.67
CA TYR A 84 -2.19 -3.64 14.69
C TYR A 84 -3.12 -2.43 14.60
N GLN A 85 -3.94 -2.33 13.54
CA GLN A 85 -4.82 -1.19 13.29
C GLN A 85 -4.09 0.16 13.35
N ILE A 86 -2.87 0.22 12.79
CA ILE A 86 -2.01 1.41 12.71
C ILE A 86 -2.02 2.06 11.32
N ILE A 87 -2.66 1.44 10.33
CA ILE A 87 -2.83 1.99 8.98
C ILE A 87 -4.22 2.61 8.91
N THR A 88 -4.30 3.93 8.69
CA THR A 88 -5.56 4.63 8.44
C THR A 88 -5.59 5.12 7.00
N TRP A 89 -6.60 4.68 6.25
CA TRP A 89 -6.87 5.24 4.93
C TRP A 89 -7.70 6.52 5.08
N VAL A 90 -7.23 7.60 4.47
CA VAL A 90 -8.01 8.84 4.34
C VAL A 90 -8.31 9.10 2.86
N PRO A 91 -9.38 9.83 2.51
CA PRO A 91 -9.60 10.22 1.13
C PRO A 91 -8.42 11.06 0.59
N PRO A 92 -7.82 10.71 -0.56
CA PRO A 92 -6.83 11.54 -1.23
C PRO A 92 -7.46 12.80 -1.85
N GLU A 93 -6.62 13.63 -2.47
CA GLU A 93 -7.11 14.76 -3.27
C GLU A 93 -8.06 14.27 -4.38
N GLY A 94 -9.09 15.07 -4.67
CA GLY A 94 -10.13 14.71 -5.63
C GLY A 94 -9.56 14.52 -7.03
N GLY A 95 -9.98 13.45 -7.71
CA GLY A 95 -9.50 13.09 -9.04
C GLY A 95 -8.41 12.01 -9.05
N GLY A 96 -7.88 11.62 -7.88
CA GLY A 96 -6.99 10.47 -7.72
C GLY A 96 -7.71 9.15 -7.50
N GLY A 97 -7.03 8.04 -7.77
CA GLY A 97 -7.53 6.68 -7.59
C GLY A 97 -7.79 5.92 -8.89
N PRO A 98 -8.46 4.75 -8.81
CA PRO A 98 -8.69 3.89 -9.95
C PRO A 98 -9.72 4.50 -10.93
N ASN A 99 -9.46 4.35 -12.23
CA ASN A 99 -10.40 4.71 -13.29
C ASN A 99 -10.98 3.44 -13.90
N TYR A 100 -12.07 3.00 -13.32
CA TYR A 100 -12.75 1.76 -13.67
C TYR A 100 -13.74 1.98 -14.81
N GLU A 101 -13.32 1.71 -16.04
CA GLU A 101 -14.21 1.72 -17.21
C GLU A 101 -14.91 0.35 -17.34
N ASN A 102 -16.25 0.36 -17.29
CA ASN A 102 -17.12 -0.82 -17.41
C ASN A 102 -16.89 -1.90 -16.33
N LEU A 103 -16.89 -1.50 -15.06
CA LEU A 103 -16.75 -2.39 -13.90
C LEU A 103 -18.10 -2.82 -13.33
#